data_AF-L2FML6-F1
#
_entry.id   AF-L2FML6-F1
#
_cell.length_a   1.000
_cell.length_b   1.000
_cell.length_c   1.000
_cell.angle_alpha   90.00
_cell.angle_beta   90.00
_cell.angle_gamma   90.00
#
_symmetry.space_group_name_H-M   'P 1'
#
loop_
_entity.id
_entity.type
_entity.pdbx_description
1 polymer ?
#
loop_
_entity_poly.entity_id
_entity_poly.type
_entity_poly.pdbx_seq_one_letter_code
_entity_poly.pdbx_strand_id
1 'polypeptide(L)'
;MVHLSSFVAFAAASLVPFTQAQDLETCLETAGLITSFPETNASFPNDIRSWQRRITPTPAGVAWPRTTPEVAAALACAREAKVLVAARDGGHCYGSYSLPTAGLTINMTHFQNVSYDDATGLTGAAVW
;
A
#
# COMPACT_ATOMS: atom_id res chain seq x y z
N MET A 1 -17.95 42.85 34.78
CA MET A 1 -17.62 41.41 34.86
C MET A 1 -18.00 40.78 33.54
N VAL A 2 -17.03 40.46 32.68
CA VAL A 2 -17.27 39.78 31.39
C VAL A 2 -16.56 38.43 31.48
N HIS A 3 -17.33 37.35 31.54
CA HIS A 3 -16.79 35.98 31.51
C HIS A 3 -16.43 35.64 30.06
N LEU A 4 -15.14 35.59 29.75
CA LEU A 4 -14.63 34.96 28.53
C LEU A 4 -14.63 33.44 28.74
N SER A 5 -15.57 32.73 28.12
CA SER A 5 -15.54 31.28 28.05
C SER A 5 -14.67 30.85 26.87
N SER A 6 -13.46 30.40 27.16
CA SER A 6 -12.55 29.81 26.17
C SER A 6 -13.05 28.43 25.77
N PHE A 7 -13.51 28.28 24.52
CA PHE A 7 -13.76 26.97 23.91
C PHE A 7 -12.43 26.38 23.43
N VAL A 8 -11.95 25.34 24.12
CA VAL A 8 -10.82 24.53 23.65
C VAL A 8 -11.35 23.55 22.62
N ALA A 9 -11.02 23.76 21.35
CA ALA A 9 -11.31 22.80 20.28
C ALA A 9 -10.31 21.65 20.36
N PHE A 10 -10.77 20.46 20.78
CA PHE A 10 -10.00 19.23 20.65
C PHE A 10 -10.02 18.80 19.18
N ALA A 11 -8.87 18.88 18.51
CA ALA A 11 -8.68 18.25 17.22
C ALA A 11 -8.68 16.72 17.42
N ALA A 12 -9.72 16.04 16.92
CA ALA A 12 -9.75 14.59 16.88
C ALA A 12 -8.72 14.11 15.84
N ALA A 13 -7.60 13.56 16.31
CA ALA A 13 -6.68 12.83 15.44
C ALA A 13 -7.40 11.58 14.91
N SER A 14 -7.47 11.44 13.59
CA SER A 14 -8.00 10.25 12.93
C SER A 14 -7.09 9.05 13.21
N LEU A 15 -7.35 8.35 14.31
CA LEU A 15 -6.79 7.03 14.56
C LEU A 15 -7.48 6.09 13.57
N VAL A 16 -6.80 5.80 12.45
CA VAL A 16 -7.09 4.58 11.71
C VAL A 16 -6.90 3.45 12.74
N PRO A 17 -7.94 2.71 13.10
CA PRO A 17 -7.83 1.79 14.21
C PRO A 17 -6.85 0.68 13.83
N PHE A 18 -5.87 0.44 14.69
CA PHE A 18 -4.87 -0.63 14.61
C PHE A 18 -5.46 -1.98 14.15
N THR A 19 -6.72 -2.24 14.52
CA THR A 19 -7.49 -3.42 14.11
C THR A 19 -7.60 -3.58 12.59
N GLN A 20 -7.80 -2.49 11.84
CA GLN A 20 -7.96 -2.54 10.38
C GLN A 20 -6.66 -2.96 9.67
N ALA A 21 -5.51 -2.56 10.21
CA ALA A 21 -4.20 -2.98 9.68
C ALA A 21 -3.92 -4.46 9.99
N GLN A 22 -4.26 -4.93 11.20
CA GLN A 22 -4.12 -6.34 11.58
C GLN A 22 -5.04 -7.25 10.76
N ASP A 23 -6.29 -6.83 10.51
CA ASP A 23 -7.25 -7.58 9.69
C ASP A 23 -6.76 -7.67 8.24
N LEU A 24 -6.19 -6.58 7.70
CA LEU A 24 -5.60 -6.57 6.36
C LEU A 24 -4.41 -7.52 6.26
N GLU A 25 -3.47 -7.45 7.21
CA GLU A 25 -2.29 -8.32 7.26
C GLU A 25 -2.71 -9.79 7.32
N THR A 26 -3.58 -10.14 8.27
CA THR A 26 -4.09 -11.51 8.44
C THR A 26 -4.77 -12.03 7.17
N CYS A 27 -5.57 -11.21 6.50
CA CYS A 27 -6.21 -11.58 5.24
C CYS A 27 -5.19 -11.89 4.14
N LEU A 28 -4.17 -11.03 3.99
CA LEU A 28 -3.13 -11.19 2.98
C LEU A 28 -2.26 -12.43 3.23
N GLU A 29 -1.89 -12.67 4.49
CA GLU A 29 -1.14 -13.87 4.90
C GLU A 29 -1.95 -15.15 4.69
N THR A 30 -3.24 -15.13 5.02
CA THR A 30 -4.15 -16.26 4.77
C THR A 30 -4.27 -16.56 3.27
N ALA A 31 -4.23 -15.53 2.43
CA ALA A 31 -4.19 -15.65 0.98
C ALA A 31 -2.81 -16.07 0.43
N GLY A 32 -1.80 -16.23 1.29
CA GLY A 32 -0.47 -16.73 0.93
C GLY A 32 0.47 -15.68 0.31
N LEU A 33 0.15 -14.39 0.44
CA LEU A 33 0.99 -13.30 -0.06
C LEU A 33 2.22 -13.08 0.81
N ILE A 34 3.31 -12.63 0.19
CA ILE A 34 4.44 -12.04 0.90
C ILE A 34 4.02 -10.63 1.31
N THR A 35 4.17 -10.30 2.59
CA THR A 35 3.72 -9.05 3.20
C THR A 35 4.82 -8.36 4.00
N SER A 36 4.64 -7.05 4.23
CA SER A 36 5.46 -6.27 5.15
C SER A 36 4.59 -5.22 5.83
N PHE A 37 4.57 -5.24 7.16
CA PHE A 37 3.80 -4.35 8.02
C PHE A 37 4.68 -3.75 9.12
N PRO A 38 4.34 -2.57 9.66
CA PRO A 38 5.21 -1.82 10.58
C PRO A 38 5.50 -2.55 11.90
N GLU A 39 4.58 -3.40 12.38
CA GLU A 39 4.70 -4.07 13.68
C GLU A 39 5.36 -5.45 13.59
N THR A 40 5.29 -6.09 12.43
CA THR A 40 5.71 -7.49 12.22
C THR A 40 6.99 -7.60 11.41
N ASN A 41 7.36 -6.58 10.63
CA ASN A 41 8.54 -6.59 9.76
C ASN A 41 9.51 -5.45 10.08
N ALA A 42 10.67 -5.78 10.65
CA ALA A 42 11.75 -4.81 10.88
C ALA A 42 12.28 -4.15 9.59
N SER A 43 12.06 -4.78 8.42
CA SER A 43 12.41 -4.22 7.11
C SER A 43 11.44 -3.16 6.61
N PHE A 44 10.25 -3.02 7.21
CA PHE A 44 9.18 -2.17 6.71
C PHE A 44 9.63 -0.74 6.33
N PRO A 45 10.46 -0.03 7.13
CA PRO A 45 10.96 1.28 6.74
C PRO A 45 11.74 1.32 5.41
N ASN A 46 12.40 0.22 5.04
CA ASN A 46 13.08 0.08 3.75
C ASN A 46 12.09 -0.26 2.63
N ASP A 47 11.08 -1.07 2.92
CA ASP A 47 10.08 -1.55 1.97
C ASP A 47 9.17 -0.40 1.47
N ILE A 48 8.95 0.60 2.33
CA ILE A 48 8.17 1.80 2.01
C ILE A 48 9.03 3.00 1.60
N ARG A 49 10.32 2.79 1.34
CA ARG A 49 11.24 3.90 1.08
C ARG A 49 10.88 4.62 -0.23
N SER A 50 10.47 5.86 -0.08
CA SER A 50 10.22 6.78 -1.18
C SER A 50 11.52 7.08 -1.95
N TRP A 51 11.44 7.11 -3.29
CA TRP A 51 12.55 7.60 -4.12
C TRP A 51 12.80 9.09 -3.84
N GLN A 52 11.72 9.88 -3.73
CA GLN A 52 11.81 11.27 -3.31
C GLN A 52 12.03 11.32 -1.79
N ARG A 53 13.26 11.65 -1.37
CA ARG A 53 13.67 11.71 0.04
C ARG A 53 12.97 12.79 0.86
N ARG A 54 12.34 13.78 0.22
CA ARG A 54 11.57 14.84 0.91
C ARG A 54 10.19 14.36 1.41
N ILE A 55 9.71 13.22 0.93
CA ILE A 55 8.40 12.68 1.28
C ILE A 55 8.60 11.48 2.20
N THR A 56 7.90 11.49 3.34
CA THR A 56 7.86 10.39 4.31
C THR A 56 6.46 9.76 4.27
N PRO A 57 6.23 8.77 3.41
CA PRO A 57 4.92 8.12 3.30
C PRO A 57 4.66 7.18 4.49
N THR A 58 3.39 6.90 4.72
CA THR A 58 2.91 6.07 5.84
C THR A 58 1.83 5.09 5.38
N PRO A 59 2.15 4.14 4.49
CA PRO A 59 1.19 3.10 4.12
C PRO A 59 0.90 2.17 5.31
N ALA A 60 -0.25 1.49 5.24
CA ALA A 60 -0.62 0.49 6.23
C ALA A 60 0.23 -0.78 6.08
N GLY A 61 0.52 -1.18 4.83
CA GLY A 61 1.27 -2.39 4.52
C GLY A 61 1.71 -2.45 3.07
N VAL A 62 2.60 -3.40 2.77
CA VAL A 62 3.04 -3.74 1.41
C VAL A 62 2.76 -5.21 1.16
N ALA A 63 2.25 -5.54 -0.04
CA ALA A 63 2.10 -6.90 -0.52
C ALA A 63 2.92 -7.11 -1.81
N TRP A 64 3.61 -8.24 -1.94
CA TRP A 64 4.37 -8.64 -3.13
C TRP A 64 3.70 -9.84 -3.81
N PRO A 65 2.66 -9.63 -4.63
CA PRO A 65 2.11 -10.70 -5.43
C PRO A 65 3.15 -11.23 -6.43
N ARG A 66 3.03 -12.50 -6.76
CA ARG A 66 3.84 -13.25 -7.74
C ARG A 66 3.01 -13.69 -8.94
N THR A 67 1.68 -13.65 -8.81
CA THR A 67 0.73 -14.10 -9.83
C THR A 67 -0.48 -13.17 -9.89
N THR A 68 -1.16 -13.12 -11.04
CA THR A 68 -2.40 -12.33 -11.19
C THR A 68 -3.48 -12.71 -10.16
N PRO A 69 -3.70 -14.00 -9.82
CA PRO A 69 -4.57 -14.38 -8.70
C PRO A 69 -4.16 -13.77 -7.36
N GLU A 70 -2.86 -13.68 -7.05
CA GLU A 70 -2.41 -13.02 -5.81
C GLU A 70 -2.71 -11.52 -5.82
N VAL A 71 -2.61 -10.83 -6.97
CA VAL A 71 -3.06 -9.42 -7.11
C VAL A 71 -4.56 -9.30 -6.80
N ALA A 72 -5.38 -10.18 -7.37
CA ALA A 72 -6.82 -10.18 -7.13
C ALA A 72 -7.16 -10.45 -5.65
N ALA A 73 -6.45 -11.38 -5.00
CA ALA A 73 -6.59 -11.63 -3.57
C ALA A 73 -6.20 -10.42 -2.72
N ALA A 74 -5.10 -9.74 -3.06
CA ALA A 74 -4.68 -8.52 -2.36
C ALA A 74 -5.74 -7.41 -2.45
N LEU A 75 -6.32 -7.23 -3.63
CA LEU A 75 -7.42 -6.27 -3.86
C LEU A 75 -8.68 -6.65 -3.08
N ALA A 76 -8.99 -7.95 -2.96
CA ALA A 76 -10.11 -8.43 -2.16
C ALA A 76 -9.90 -8.13 -0.67
N CYS A 77 -8.71 -8.40 -0.12
CA CYS A 77 -8.36 -8.06 1.25
C CYS A 77 -8.40 -6.55 1.52
N ALA A 78 -7.85 -5.74 0.60
CA ALA A 78 -7.89 -4.29 0.73
C ALA A 78 -9.32 -3.73 0.71
N ARG A 79 -10.22 -4.31 -0.12
CA ARG A 79 -11.64 -3.96 -0.15
C ARG A 79 -12.33 -4.28 1.17
N GLU A 80 -12.10 -5.47 1.72
CA GLU A 80 -12.68 -5.90 3.00
C GLU A 80 -12.19 -5.00 4.14
N ALA A 81 -10.90 -4.71 4.15
CA ALA A 81 -10.28 -3.79 5.07
C ALA A 81 -10.63 -2.32 4.78
N LYS A 82 -11.32 -1.97 3.69
CA LYS A 82 -11.70 -0.59 3.31
C LYS A 82 -10.51 0.38 3.24
N VAL A 83 -9.38 -0.08 2.73
CA VAL A 83 -8.17 0.75 2.54
C VAL A 83 -7.98 1.13 1.08
N LEU A 84 -7.34 2.28 0.84
CA LEU A 84 -6.90 2.66 -0.50
C LEU A 84 -5.79 1.73 -0.97
N VAL A 85 -5.69 1.52 -2.28
CA VAL A 85 -4.67 0.67 -2.90
C VAL A 85 -3.91 1.49 -3.94
N ALA A 86 -2.59 1.32 -3.98
CA ALA A 86 -1.77 1.80 -5.09
C ALA A 86 -0.77 0.73 -5.54
N ALA A 87 -0.60 0.59 -6.85
CA ALA A 87 0.43 -0.26 -7.42
C ALA A 87 1.78 0.45 -7.38
N ARG A 88 2.84 -0.29 -7.05
CA ARG A 88 4.23 0.16 -7.04
C ARG A 88 5.07 -0.79 -7.87
N ASP A 89 5.63 -0.29 -8.95
CA ASP A 89 6.70 -0.97 -9.68
C ASP A 89 8.03 -0.26 -9.38
N GLY A 90 8.73 0.31 -10.37
CA GLY A 90 10.03 1.00 -10.17
C GLY A 90 10.05 2.14 -9.14
N GLY A 91 8.88 2.64 -8.71
CA GLY A 91 8.78 3.44 -7.50
C GLY A 91 9.34 4.88 -7.58
N HIS A 92 9.66 5.34 -8.79
CA HIS A 92 10.25 6.65 -9.11
C HIS A 92 9.23 7.81 -9.20
N CYS A 93 7.99 7.63 -8.78
CA CYS A 93 7.02 8.73 -8.73
C CYS A 93 7.53 9.81 -7.77
N TYR A 94 7.74 11.04 -8.27
CA TYR A 94 8.24 12.16 -7.46
C TYR A 94 7.28 12.57 -6.33
N GLY A 95 5.99 12.28 -6.48
CA GLY A 95 4.95 12.47 -5.46
C GLY A 95 4.73 11.27 -4.56
N SER A 96 5.43 10.16 -4.79
CA SER A 96 5.33 8.92 -4.00
C SER A 96 3.91 8.31 -3.96
N TYR A 97 3.12 8.52 -5.00
CA TYR A 97 1.70 8.11 -5.04
C TYR A 97 1.47 6.60 -4.98
N SER A 98 2.51 5.79 -5.17
CA SER A 98 2.45 4.34 -4.98
C SER A 98 2.56 3.90 -3.50
N LEU A 99 2.65 4.84 -2.57
CA LEU A 99 2.74 4.63 -1.13
C LEU A 99 1.61 5.41 -0.43
N PRO A 100 0.35 4.93 -0.51
CA PRO A 100 -0.83 5.65 -0.04
C PRO A 100 -0.87 5.70 1.49
N THR A 101 -1.22 6.85 2.08
CA THR A 101 -1.39 6.97 3.54
C THR A 101 -2.45 6.00 4.06
N ALA A 102 -2.07 5.18 5.06
CA ALA A 102 -2.91 4.12 5.65
C ALA A 102 -3.52 3.16 4.62
N GLY A 103 -2.91 3.05 3.42
CA GLY A 103 -3.36 2.17 2.35
C GLY A 103 -2.43 0.99 2.11
N LEU A 104 -2.83 0.10 1.22
CA LEU A 104 -2.03 -1.02 0.76
C LEU A 104 -1.22 -0.62 -0.48
N THR A 105 0.10 -0.82 -0.41
CA THR A 105 0.95 -0.83 -1.60
C THR A 105 1.02 -2.24 -2.17
N ILE A 106 0.62 -2.42 -3.43
CA ILE A 106 0.85 -3.66 -4.17
C ILE A 106 2.15 -3.51 -4.96
N ASN A 107 3.20 -4.19 -4.52
CA ASN A 107 4.52 -4.12 -5.14
C ASN A 107 4.66 -5.17 -6.24
N MET A 108 4.79 -4.71 -7.48
CA MET A 108 4.80 -5.52 -8.70
C MET A 108 6.18 -6.08 -9.06
N THR A 109 7.17 -6.00 -8.16
CA THR A 109 8.57 -6.41 -8.41
C THR A 109 8.71 -7.85 -8.94
N HIS A 110 7.75 -8.76 -8.73
CA HIS A 110 7.83 -10.12 -9.29
C HIS A 110 7.31 -10.26 -10.74
N PHE A 111 6.72 -9.22 -11.32
CA PHE A 111 6.14 -9.21 -12.66
C PHE A 111 7.11 -8.60 -13.70
N GLN A 112 8.30 -9.21 -13.84
CA GLN A 112 9.39 -8.67 -14.68
C GLN A 112 9.51 -9.27 -16.08
N ASN A 113 8.74 -10.31 -16.39
CA ASN A 113 8.81 -10.92 -17.72
C ASN A 113 8.22 -9.96 -18.75
N VAL A 114 8.85 -9.83 -19.92
CA VAL A 114 8.46 -8.92 -20.99
C VAL A 114 8.15 -9.73 -22.24
N SER A 115 6.97 -9.52 -22.82
CA SER A 115 6.55 -10.07 -24.10
C SER A 115 6.34 -8.94 -25.11
N TYR A 116 6.49 -9.25 -26.39
CA TYR A 116 6.16 -8.37 -27.50
C TYR A 116 5.33 -9.16 -28.50
N ASP A 117 4.16 -8.63 -28.85
CA ASP A 117 3.29 -9.18 -29.88
C ASP A 117 3.49 -8.39 -31.19
N ASP A 118 4.10 -9.03 -32.19
CA ASP A 118 4.36 -8.44 -33.51
C ASP A 118 3.07 -8.08 -34.27
N ALA A 119 1.98 -8.81 -34.02
CA ALA A 119 0.70 -8.60 -34.71
C ALA A 119 -0.05 -7.39 -34.16
N THR A 120 0.08 -7.10 -32.85
CA THR A 120 -0.61 -5.97 -32.20
C THR A 120 0.32 -4.80 -31.88
N GLY A 121 1.64 -4.98 -31.93
CA GLY A 121 2.63 -3.99 -31.50
C GLY A 121 2.61 -3.72 -29.99
N LEU A 122 2.06 -4.64 -29.18
CA LEU A 122 1.93 -4.45 -27.74
C LEU A 122 3.13 -5.09 -27.02
N THR A 123 3.73 -4.33 -26.11
CA THR A 123 4.65 -4.85 -25.11
C THR A 123 3.87 -5.12 -23.82
N GLY A 124 3.86 -6.37 -23.36
CA GLY A 124 3.36 -6.72 -22.04
C GLY A 124 4.52 -6.86 -21.07
N ALA A 125 4.46 -6.23 -19.90
CA ALA A 125 5.05 -6.83 -18.71
C ALA A 125 4.10 -7.94 -18.28
N ALA A 126 4.57 -9.11 -17.83
CA ALA A 126 3.83 -10.37 -17.66
C ALA A 126 2.64 -10.30 -16.69
N VAL A 127 1.67 -9.51 -17.07
CA VAL A 127 0.33 -9.30 -16.61
C VAL A 127 -0.38 -9.19 -17.96
N TRP A 128 -1.13 -10.23 -18.32
CA TRP A 128 -1.85 -10.43 -19.59
C TRP A 128 -1.05 -11.10 -20.70
#